data_AF-A0A6V8E5J4-F1
#
_entry.id   AF-A0A6V8E5J4-F1
#
_cell.length_a   1.000
_cell.length_b   1.000
_cell.length_c   1.000
_cell.angle_alpha   90.00
_cell.angle_beta   90.00
_cell.angle_gamma   90.00
#
_symmetry.space_group_name_H-M   'P 1'
#
loop_
_entity.id
_entity.type
_entity.pdbx_description
1 polymer ?
#
loop_
_entity_poly.entity_id
_entity_poly.type
_entity_poly.pdbx_seq_one_letter_code
_entity_poly.pdbx_strand_id
1 'polypeptide(L)' 'RQAVAIINHLGSGNHKDIHNQRALEITESKIRRLASYYIGEKRLPSDWRYKRDELRLMVE' A
#
# COMPACT_ATOMS: atom_id res chain seq x y z
N ARG A 1 3.21 -7.18 -5.31
CA ARG A 1 2.18 -8.09 -5.89
C ARG A 1 1.03 -8.39 -4.92
N GLN A 2 1.26 -8.84 -3.68
CA GLN A 2 0.17 -9.21 -2.74
C GLN A 2 -0.87 -8.11 -2.45
N ALA A 3 -0.44 -6.87 -2.21
CA ALA A 3 -1.38 -5.76 -1.94
C ALA A 3 -2.32 -5.48 -3.13
N VAL A 4 -1.82 -5.57 -4.37
CA VAL A 4 -2.61 -5.39 -5.59
C VAL A 4 -3.70 -6.46 -5.72
N ALA A 5 -3.37 -7.72 -5.39
CA ALA A 5 -4.34 -8.81 -5.41
C ALA A 5 -5.48 -8.60 -4.40
N ILE A 6 -5.16 -8.14 -3.19
CA ILE A 6 -6.16 -7.84 -2.15
C ILE A 6 -7.05 -6.66 -2.58
N ILE A 7 -6.46 -5.61 -3.17
CA ILE A 7 -7.23 -4.46 -3.69
C ILE A 7 -8.21 -4.92 -4.78
N ASN A 8 -7.77 -5.79 -5.69
CA ASN A 8 -8.63 -6.34 -6.74
C ASN A 8 -9.77 -7.19 -6.15
N HIS A 9 -9.47 -8.05 -5.18
CA HIS A 9 -10.45 -8.91 -4.50
C HIS A 9 -11.51 -8.11 -3.74
N LEU A 10 -11.11 -7.04 -3.04
CA LEU A 10 -12.05 -6.14 -2.35
C LEU A 10 -12.87 -5.32 -3.35
N GLY A 11 -12.26 -4.90 -4.47
CA GLY A 11 -12.91 -4.13 -5.54
C GLY A 11 -13.90 -4.92 -6.41
N SER A 12 -13.78 -6.25 -6.48
CA SER A 12 -14.63 -7.11 -7.30
C SER A 12 -15.99 -7.47 -6.67
N GLY A 13 -16.38 -6.83 -5.57
CA GLY A 13 -17.67 -7.03 -4.89
C GLY A 13 -17.59 -7.65 -3.49
N ASN A 14 -16.40 -8.08 -3.02
CA ASN A 14 -16.19 -8.66 -1.69
C ASN A 14 -15.87 -7.58 -0.63
N HIS A 15 -16.62 -6.49 -0.62
CA HIS A 15 -16.37 -5.34 0.26
C HIS A 15 -16.58 -5.61 1.76
N LYS A 16 -17.17 -6.77 2.12
CA LYS A 16 -17.41 -7.20 3.52
C LYS A 16 -16.28 -8.07 4.08
N ASP A 17 -15.21 -8.29 3.33
CA ASP A 17 -14.06 -9.08 3.79
C ASP A 17 -13.16 -8.24 4.72
N ILE A 18 -13.58 -8.15 5.99
CA ILE A 18 -12.91 -7.37 7.04
C ILE A 18 -11.49 -7.88 7.31
N HIS A 19 -11.26 -9.18 7.18
CA HIS A 19 -9.94 -9.78 7.41
C HIS A 19 -8.92 -9.28 6.39
N ASN A 20 -9.29 -9.32 5.10
CA ASN A 20 -8.42 -8.84 4.03
C ASN A 20 -8.29 -7.32 4.03
N GLN A 21 -9.34 -6.58 4.40
CA GLN A 21 -9.25 -5.13 4.60
C GLN A 21 -8.23 -4.78 5.69
N ARG A 22 -8.29 -5.44 6.85
CA ARG A 22 -7.32 -5.25 7.92
C ARG A 22 -5.90 -5.63 7.50
N ALA A 23 -5.74 -6.73 6.75
CA ALA A 23 -4.43 -7.14 6.24
C ALA A 23 -3.82 -6.09 5.29
N LEU A 24 -4.66 -5.46 4.45
CA LEU A 24 -4.26 -4.36 3.58
C LEU A 24 -3.80 -3.15 4.41
N GLU A 25 -4.59 -2.73 5.41
CA GLU A 25 -4.25 -1.59 6.28
C GLU A 25 -2.93 -1.77 7.03
N ILE A 26 -2.66 -2.98 7.54
CA ILE A 26 -1.39 -3.32 8.19
C ILE A 26 -0.23 -3.20 7.20
N THR A 27 -0.42 -3.72 5.99
CA THR A 27 0.60 -3.65 4.93
C THR A 27 0.91 -2.20 4.55
N GLU A 28 -0.11 -1.37 4.38
CA GLU A 28 0.05 0.06 4.09
C GLU A 28 0.73 0.81 5.23
N SER A 29 0.39 0.48 6.47
CA SER A 29 1.02 1.09 7.64
C SER A 29 2.52 0.77 7.71
N LYS A 30 2.92 -0.45 7.33
CA LYS A 30 4.34 -0.80 7.18
C LYS A 30 5.01 0.00 6.07
N ILE A 31 4.36 0.16 4.91
CA ILE A 31 4.90 0.97 3.81
C ILE A 31 5.10 2.42 4.24
N ARG A 32 4.11 3.03 4.91
CA ARG A 32 4.22 4.42 5.42
C ARG A 32 5.38 4.56 6.41
N ARG A 33 5.56 3.59 7.31
CA ARG A 33 6.70 3.59 8.25
C ARG A 33 8.05 3.49 7.55
N LEU A 34 8.18 2.60 6.57
CA LEU A 34 9.41 2.45 5.79
C LEU A 34 9.71 3.70 4.96
N ALA A 35 8.68 4.31 4.39
CA ALA A 35 8.81 5.56 3.66
C ALA A 35 9.35 6.67 4.56
N SER A 36 8.77 6.88 5.76
CA SER A 36 9.28 7.86 6.72
C SER A 36 10.74 7.60 7.10
N TYR A 37 11.13 6.34 7.29
CA TYR A 37 12.50 5.96 7.58
C TYR A 37 13.46 6.37 6.45
N TYR A 38 13.15 5.99 5.21
CA TYR A 38 14.02 6.30 4.07
C TYR A 38 14.03 7.77 3.66
N ILE A 39 12.94 8.51 3.92
CA ILE A 39 12.91 9.97 3.79
C ILE A 39 13.89 10.59 4.80
N GLY A 40 13.89 10.11 6.04
CA GLY A 40 14.84 10.54 7.08
C GLY A 40 16.30 10.22 6.71
N GLU A 41 16.54 9.09 6.05
CA GLU A 41 17.85 8.68 5.53
C GLU A 41 18.25 9.40 4.22
N LYS A 42 17.41 10.32 3.69
CA LYS A 42 17.59 11.02 2.40
C LYS A 42 17.71 10.09 1.18
N ARG A 43 17.22 8.86 1.29
CA ARG A 43 17.17 7.88 0.19
C ARG A 43 15.89 7.98 -0.64
N LEU A 44 14.88 8.66 -0.11
CA LEU A 44 13.62 8.94 -0.78
C LEU A 44 13.34 10.46 -0.75
N PRO A 45 12.71 11.02 -1.79
CA PRO A 45 12.28 12.41 -1.82
C PRO A 45 11.34 12.75 -0.65
N SER A 46 11.46 13.95 -0.09
CA SER A 46 10.66 14.39 1.08
C SER A 46 9.16 14.55 0.79
N ASP A 47 8.83 14.78 -0.46
CA ASP A 47 7.49 14.86 -1.02
C ASP A 47 6.89 13.48 -1.34
N TRP A 48 7.66 12.40 -1.19
CA TRP A 48 7.17 11.06 -1.49
C TRP A 48 5.97 10.71 -0.60
N ARG A 49 4.90 10.22 -1.24
CA ARG A 49 3.66 9.82 -0.59
C ARG A 49 3.15 8.52 -1.21
N TYR A 50 2.68 7.63 -0.35
CA TYR A 50 2.01 6.42 -0.78
C TYR A 50 0.65 6.74 -1.40
N LYS A 51 0.47 6.44 -2.68
CA LYS A 51 -0.81 6.53 -3.39
C LYS A 51 -1.20 5.14 -3.88
N ARG A 52 -2.42 4.70 -3.55
CA ARG A 52 -2.94 3.37 -3.94
C ARG A 52 -3.00 3.20 -5.45
N ASP A 53 -3.38 4.25 -6.18
CA ASP A 53 -3.58 4.21 -7.63
C ASP A 53 -2.28 4.03 -8.40
N GLU A 54 -1.19 4.65 -7.92
CA GLU A 54 0.15 4.52 -8.52
C GLU A 54 0.79 3.15 -8.23
N LEU A 55 0.28 2.40 -7.24
CA LEU A 55 0.85 1.13 -6.84
C LEU A 55 0.66 0.02 -7.88
N ARG A 56 -0.38 0.12 -8.72
CA ARG A 56 -0.56 -0.78 -9.85
C ARG A 56 0.55 -0.60 -10.88
N LEU A 57 0.96 0.64 -11.14
CA LEU A 57 1.98 0.99 -12.14
C LEU A 57 3.40 0.61 -11.70
N MET A 58 3.69 0.62 -10.39
CA MET A 58 5.02 0.31 -9.85
C MET A 58 5.33 -1.19 -9.71
N VAL A 59 4.34 -2.06 -9.88
CA VAL A 59 4.46 -3.51 -9.61
C VAL A 59 4.39 -4.35 -10.90
N GLU A 60 4.04 -3.73 -12.04
CA GLU A 60 4.26 -4.28 -13.39
C GLU A 60 5.75 -4.42 -13.70
#